data_AF-A0A087YJY0-F1
#
_entry.id   AF-A0A087YJY0-F1
#
_cell.length_a   1.000
_cell.length_b   1.000
_cell.length_c   1.000
_cell.angle_alpha   90.00
_cell.angle_beta   90.00
_cell.angle_gamma   90.00
#
_symmetry.space_group_name_H-M   'P 1'
#
loop_
_entity.id
_entity.type
_entity.pdbx_description
1 polymer ?
#
loop_
_entity_poly.entity_id
_entity_poly.type
_entity_poly.pdbx_seq_one_letter_code
_entity_poly.pdbx_strand_id
1 'polypeptide(L)'
;MDSTLVALFFLLHVLSVGTGKPLPDTKSTIEPLIKTLLVRLNAFPVIPVNPPQELEGFSSIVVALDGYNNLISENLLNVAQVKTEISRLTNDISELMDCTEKNPKPTLPVHLQQLQNEWEQDPERYVEAISMAAINGAREIVEMLQNQIHGIPSC
;
A
#
# COMPACT_ATOMS: atom_id res chain seq x y z
N MET A 1 -17.92 6.53 -68.31
CA MET A 1 -18.46 7.10 -67.06
C MET A 1 -19.31 6.02 -66.39
N ASP A 2 -19.51 6.17 -65.09
CA ASP A 2 -20.23 5.28 -64.16
C ASP A 2 -19.41 4.18 -63.49
N SER A 3 -18.49 4.65 -62.65
CA SER A 3 -17.98 3.91 -61.48
C SER A 3 -18.89 4.22 -60.29
N THR A 4 -19.85 3.35 -59.98
CA THR A 4 -20.71 3.55 -58.81
C THR A 4 -21.28 2.23 -58.29
N LEU A 5 -21.01 1.98 -57.01
CA LEU A 5 -21.68 1.03 -56.12
C LEU A 5 -21.54 -0.48 -56.42
N VAL A 6 -20.56 -1.14 -55.80
CA VAL A 6 -20.78 -2.23 -54.82
C VAL A 6 -19.52 -2.37 -53.96
N ALA A 7 -19.36 -1.55 -52.93
CA ALA A 7 -18.35 -1.76 -51.89
C ALA A 7 -18.86 -1.20 -50.55
N LEU A 8 -19.98 -1.74 -50.09
CA LEU A 8 -20.56 -1.45 -48.78
C LEU A 8 -20.62 -2.74 -47.98
N PHE A 9 -19.47 -3.21 -47.47
CA PHE A 9 -19.48 -4.29 -46.46
C PHE A 9 -18.31 -4.28 -45.45
N PHE A 10 -17.52 -3.20 -45.33
CA PHE A 10 -16.34 -3.22 -44.44
C PHE A 10 -16.16 -1.97 -43.56
N LEU A 11 -17.24 -1.39 -43.01
CA LEU A 11 -17.12 -0.22 -42.12
C LEU A 11 -17.98 -0.29 -40.83
N LEU A 12 -18.19 -1.48 -40.27
CA LEU A 12 -18.97 -1.63 -39.01
C LEU A 12 -18.29 -2.51 -37.95
N HIS A 13 -16.97 -2.49 -37.82
CA HIS A 13 -16.29 -3.30 -36.78
C HIS A 13 -15.20 -2.58 -35.96
N VAL A 14 -15.14 -1.24 -35.92
CA VAL A 14 -14.11 -0.55 -35.12
C VAL A 14 -14.64 0.53 -34.18
N LEU A 15 -15.84 0.33 -33.63
CA LEU A 15 -16.25 1.03 -32.41
C LEU A 15 -16.62 -0.01 -31.36
N SER A 16 -15.66 -0.88 -31.04
CA SER A 16 -15.59 -1.37 -29.66
C SER A 16 -15.20 -0.17 -28.82
N VAL A 17 -16.21 0.58 -28.38
CA VAL A 17 -16.05 1.52 -27.27
C VAL A 17 -15.67 0.62 -26.11
N GLY A 18 -14.37 0.52 -25.86
CA GLY A 18 -13.86 -0.19 -24.70
C GLY A 18 -14.60 0.36 -23.50
N THR A 19 -15.42 -0.48 -22.89
CA THR A 19 -15.96 -0.24 -21.56
C THR A 19 -14.77 -0.32 -20.62
N GLY A 20 -13.92 0.71 -20.63
CA GLY A 20 -12.99 0.97 -19.57
C GLY A 20 -13.85 1.11 -18.33
N LYS A 21 -13.90 0.06 -17.52
CA LYS A 21 -14.53 0.10 -16.21
C LYS A 21 -13.96 1.35 -15.53
N PRO A 22 -14.79 2.30 -15.06
CA PRO A 22 -14.27 3.46 -14.35
C PRO A 22 -13.38 2.89 -13.24
N LEU A 23 -12.13 3.38 -13.15
CA LEU A 23 -11.25 3.01 -12.05
C LEU A 23 -12.07 3.25 -10.78
N PRO A 24 -12.29 2.24 -9.92
CA PRO A 24 -12.93 2.49 -8.65
C PRO A 24 -12.13 3.58 -7.96
N ASP A 25 -12.82 4.57 -7.40
CA ASP A 25 -12.18 5.65 -6.64
C ASP A 25 -11.24 4.99 -5.61
N THR A 26 -9.93 5.09 -5.83
CA THR A 26 -8.91 4.38 -5.05
C THR A 26 -9.09 4.66 -3.56
N LYS A 27 -9.53 5.88 -3.23
CA LYS A 27 -9.88 6.31 -1.87
C LYS A 27 -10.98 5.46 -1.22
N SER A 28 -12.03 5.13 -1.98
CA SER A 28 -13.16 4.31 -1.50
C SER A 28 -12.75 2.87 -1.15
N THR A 29 -11.62 2.41 -1.70
CA THR A 29 -11.04 1.09 -1.41
C THR A 29 -10.08 1.14 -0.21
N ILE A 30 -9.32 2.24 -0.08
CA ILE A 30 -8.32 2.42 0.99
C ILE A 30 -8.97 2.59 2.37
N GLU A 31 -10.01 3.42 2.50
CA GLU A 31 -10.64 3.68 3.81
C GLU A 31 -11.14 2.43 4.55
N PRO A 32 -11.93 1.51 3.93
CA PRO A 32 -12.36 0.30 4.61
C PRO A 32 -11.17 -0.63 4.91
N LEU A 33 -10.16 -0.68 4.03
CA LEU A 33 -8.98 -1.50 4.23
C LEU A 33 -8.16 -1.04 5.44
N ILE A 34 -7.94 0.28 5.60
CA ILE A 34 -7.31 0.87 6.78
C ILE A 34 -8.04 0.46 8.06
N LYS A 35 -9.38 0.57 8.08
CA LYS A 35 -10.19 0.22 9.26
C LYS A 35 -10.05 -1.25 9.63
N THR A 36 -10.14 -2.15 8.65
CA THR A 36 -9.98 -3.59 8.88
C THR A 36 -8.57 -3.93 9.35
N LEU A 37 -7.55 -3.37 8.70
CA LEU A 37 -6.15 -3.60 9.04
C LEU A 37 -5.84 -3.13 10.47
N LEU A 38 -6.33 -1.96 10.88
CA LEU A 38 -6.14 -1.47 12.25
C LEU A 38 -6.75 -2.39 13.30
N VAL A 39 -7.95 -2.94 13.04
CA VAL A 39 -8.56 -3.91 13.96
C VAL A 39 -7.66 -5.13 14.16
N ARG A 40 -7.00 -5.62 13.10
CA ARG A 40 -6.09 -6.76 13.19
C ARG A 40 -4.77 -6.40 13.85
N LEU A 41 -4.18 -5.28 13.47
CA LEU A 41 -2.95 -4.79 14.09
C LEU A 41 -3.15 -4.56 15.59
N ASN A 42 -4.32 -4.09 16.02
CA ASN A 42 -4.68 -3.91 17.42
C ASN A 42 -4.88 -5.21 18.21
N ALA A 43 -4.92 -6.37 17.54
CA ALA A 43 -4.92 -7.66 18.23
C ALA A 43 -3.53 -8.06 18.77
N PHE A 44 -2.47 -7.39 18.32
CA PHE A 44 -1.10 -7.63 18.78
C PHE A 44 -0.72 -6.70 19.94
N PRO A 45 0.21 -7.10 20.81
CA PRO A 45 0.71 -6.25 21.88
C PRO A 45 1.17 -4.87 21.38
N VAL A 46 0.74 -3.82 22.08
CA VAL A 46 1.21 -2.46 21.85
C VAL A 46 2.56 -2.30 22.54
N ILE A 47 3.60 -2.04 21.76
CA ILE A 47 4.94 -1.71 22.24
C ILE A 47 5.18 -0.24 21.92
N PRO A 48 5.73 0.56 22.83
CA PRO A 48 6.13 1.92 22.51
C PRO A 48 7.15 1.89 21.36
N VAL A 49 6.73 2.45 20.24
CA VAL A 49 7.56 2.74 19.08
C VAL A 49 7.55 4.26 18.91
N ASN A 50 8.62 4.80 18.32
CA ASN A 50 8.65 6.22 18.00
C ASN A 50 7.98 6.37 16.63
N PRO A 51 6.86 7.10 16.53
CA PRO A 51 6.18 7.26 15.26
C PRO A 51 7.12 7.89 14.25
N PRO A 52 7.16 7.36 13.01
CA PRO A 52 8.07 7.86 11.99
C PRO A 52 7.64 9.27 11.57
N GLN A 53 8.32 10.29 12.12
CA GLN A 53 8.10 11.70 11.80
C GLN A 53 8.60 12.07 10.39
N GLU A 54 9.37 11.19 9.78
CA GLU A 54 10.10 11.38 8.52
C GLU A 54 9.27 11.04 7.27
N LEU A 55 8.03 10.61 7.44
CA LEU A 55 7.17 10.20 6.33
C LEU A 55 6.61 11.42 5.59
N GLU A 56 7.35 11.89 4.59
CA GLU A 56 6.88 12.89 3.63
C GLU A 56 6.34 12.19 2.38
N GLY A 57 5.04 12.33 2.12
CA GLY A 57 4.39 11.83 0.90
C GLY A 57 4.02 10.34 0.90
N PHE A 58 3.31 9.90 -0.15
CA PHE A 58 2.86 8.51 -0.29
C PHE A 58 4.02 7.56 -0.59
N SER A 59 5.03 8.04 -1.31
CA SER A 59 6.23 7.25 -1.62
C SER A 59 6.95 6.75 -0.37
N SER A 60 7.14 7.60 0.64
CA SER A 60 7.75 7.23 1.92
C SER A 60 6.87 6.25 2.71
N ILE A 61 5.54 6.44 2.68
CA ILE A 61 4.57 5.54 3.33
C ILE A 61 4.64 4.14 2.72
N VAL A 62 4.64 4.04 1.39
CA VAL A 62 4.74 2.78 0.65
C VAL A 62 6.01 2.02 1.03
N VAL A 63 7.17 2.69 0.98
CA VAL A 63 8.46 2.08 1.34
C VAL A 63 8.49 1.62 2.80
N ALA A 64 7.92 2.40 3.71
CA ALA A 64 7.90 2.04 5.12
C ALA A 64 6.96 0.86 5.42
N LEU A 65 5.75 0.84 4.84
CA LEU A 65 4.81 -0.27 5.01
C LEU A 65 5.37 -1.57 4.43
N ASP A 66 5.96 -1.52 3.24
CA ASP A 66 6.60 -2.69 2.63
C ASP A 66 7.79 -3.19 3.46
N GLY A 67 8.64 -2.27 3.93
CA GLY A 67 9.77 -2.62 4.77
C GLY A 67 9.36 -3.27 6.10
N TYR A 68 8.35 -2.73 6.79
CA TYR A 68 7.81 -3.39 7.98
C TYR A 68 7.19 -4.74 7.65
N ASN A 69 6.42 -4.84 6.57
CA ASN A 69 5.82 -6.11 6.14
C ASN A 69 6.86 -7.21 5.91
N ASN A 70 8.02 -6.86 5.36
CA ASN A 70 9.12 -7.78 5.10
C ASN A 70 9.82 -8.28 6.39
N LEU A 71 9.79 -7.49 7.46
CA LEU A 71 10.34 -7.87 8.77
C LEU A 71 9.37 -8.72 9.61
N ILE A 72 8.10 -8.80 9.21
CA ILE A 72 7.11 -9.60 9.90
C ILE A 72 7.28 -11.08 9.50
N SER A 73 7.70 -11.90 10.47
CA SER A 73 7.87 -13.34 10.30
C SER A 73 6.56 -14.07 10.04
N GLU A 74 6.57 -14.99 9.08
CA GLU A 74 5.42 -15.87 8.76
C GLU A 74 5.06 -16.83 9.90
N ASN A 75 5.97 -17.07 10.84
CA ASN A 75 5.75 -17.98 11.95
C ASN A 75 4.90 -17.36 13.07
N LEU A 76 4.58 -16.07 13.00
CA LEU A 76 3.67 -15.42 13.94
C LEU A 76 2.22 -15.85 13.71
N LEU A 77 1.53 -16.15 14.80
CA LEU A 77 0.11 -16.52 14.74
C LEU A 77 -0.72 -15.36 14.17
N ASN A 78 -1.66 -15.71 13.27
CA ASN A 78 -2.61 -14.78 12.64
C ASN A 78 -1.98 -13.66 11.80
N VAL A 79 -0.74 -13.84 11.35
CA VAL A 79 0.01 -12.79 10.66
C VAL A 79 -0.22 -12.74 9.16
N ALA A 80 -0.52 -13.86 8.51
CA ALA A 80 -0.67 -13.96 7.06
C ALA A 80 -1.70 -12.96 6.50
N GLN A 81 -2.81 -12.78 7.21
CA GLN A 81 -3.85 -11.84 6.81
C GLN A 81 -3.41 -10.38 6.98
N VAL A 82 -2.66 -10.08 8.05
CA VAL A 82 -2.06 -8.75 8.26
C VAL A 82 -1.11 -8.42 7.11
N LYS A 83 -0.19 -9.34 6.78
CA LYS A 83 0.77 -9.12 5.68
C LYS A 83 0.09 -8.90 4.34
N THR A 84 -0.96 -9.69 4.06
CA THR A 84 -1.76 -9.55 2.83
C THR A 84 -2.46 -8.19 2.77
N GLU A 85 -3.04 -7.73 3.88
CA GLU A 85 -3.73 -6.44 3.94
C GLU A 85 -2.74 -5.26 3.88
N ILE A 86 -1.55 -5.36 4.48
CA ILE A 86 -0.47 -4.36 4.32
C ILE A 86 -0.03 -4.29 2.86
N SER A 87 0.20 -5.44 2.21
CA SER A 87 0.61 -5.50 0.80
C SER A 87 -0.45 -4.86 -0.11
N ARG A 88 -1.72 -5.16 0.15
CA ARG A 88 -2.84 -4.57 -0.59
C ARG A 88 -2.92 -3.05 -0.38
N LEU A 89 -2.79 -2.58 0.86
CA LEU A 89 -2.81 -1.15 1.17
C LEU A 89 -1.66 -0.43 0.47
N THR A 90 -0.48 -1.04 0.45
CA THR A 90 0.70 -0.52 -0.24
C THR A 90 0.45 -0.36 -1.74
N ASN A 91 -0.18 -1.36 -2.38
CA ASN A 91 -0.56 -1.28 -3.80
C ASN A 91 -1.59 -0.19 -4.07
N ASP A 92 -2.67 -0.13 -3.27
CA ASP A 92 -3.72 0.88 -3.43
C ASP A 92 -3.15 2.31 -3.24
N ILE A 93 -2.21 2.51 -2.32
CA ILE A 93 -1.52 3.81 -2.13
C ILE A 93 -0.57 4.09 -3.30
N SER A 94 0.10 3.08 -3.85
CA SER A 94 0.96 3.24 -5.02
C SER A 94 0.18 3.73 -6.24
N GLU A 95 -1.03 3.21 -6.47
CA GLU A 95 -1.92 3.71 -7.52
C GLU A 95 -2.32 5.18 -7.29
N LEU A 96 -2.56 5.57 -6.03
CA LEU A 96 -2.87 6.95 -5.66
C LEU A 96 -1.66 7.89 -5.87
N MET A 97 -0.45 7.40 -5.58
CA MET A 97 0.81 8.13 -5.78
C MET A 97 1.03 8.50 -7.25
N ASP A 98 0.75 7.59 -8.19
CA ASP A 98 0.94 7.81 -9.64
C ASP A 98 0.18 9.04 -10.16
N CYS A 99 -0.90 9.42 -9.48
CA CYS A 99 -1.74 10.54 -9.85
C CYS A 99 -1.49 11.80 -8.98
N THR A 100 -0.97 11.64 -7.75
CA THR A 100 -0.84 12.74 -6.78
C THR A 100 0.60 13.25 -6.59
N GLU A 101 1.62 12.43 -6.87
CA GLU A 101 3.02 12.72 -6.53
C GLU A 101 3.92 12.71 -7.79
N LYS A 102 4.27 13.89 -8.31
CA LYS A 102 5.00 14.02 -9.58
C LYS A 102 6.49 13.66 -9.53
N ASN A 103 7.09 13.59 -8.35
CA ASN A 103 8.51 13.28 -8.16
C ASN A 103 8.71 12.61 -6.79
N PRO A 104 8.34 11.33 -6.65
CA PRO A 104 8.43 10.64 -5.38
C PRO A 104 9.87 10.56 -4.89
N LYS A 105 10.09 10.94 -3.63
CA LYS A 105 11.37 10.82 -2.94
C LYS A 105 11.16 10.02 -1.67
N PRO A 106 11.27 8.69 -1.74
CA PRO A 106 11.02 7.86 -0.58
C PRO A 106 12.07 8.14 0.49
N THR A 107 11.61 8.37 1.71
CA THR A 107 12.43 8.38 2.91
C THR A 107 12.17 7.10 3.70
N LEU A 108 13.24 6.37 4.01
CA LEU A 108 13.15 5.20 4.87
C LEU A 108 13.23 5.66 6.33
N PRO A 109 12.22 5.36 7.17
CA PRO A 109 12.28 5.71 8.58
C PRO A 109 13.51 5.13 9.28
N VAL A 110 14.19 5.95 10.10
CA VAL A 110 15.37 5.52 10.87
C VAL A 110 15.10 4.27 11.70
N HIS A 111 13.94 4.18 12.35
CA HIS A 111 13.60 3.01 13.17
C HIS A 111 13.48 1.72 12.34
N LEU A 112 12.85 1.79 11.16
CA LEU A 112 12.76 0.66 10.24
C LEU A 112 14.17 0.23 9.77
N GLN A 113 15.03 1.19 9.43
CA GLN A 113 16.41 0.88 9.05
C GLN A 113 17.18 0.18 10.17
N GLN A 114 16.99 0.57 11.43
CA GLN A 114 17.60 -0.09 12.58
C GLN A 114 17.13 -1.54 12.71
N LEU A 115 15.82 -1.78 12.61
CA LEU A 115 15.26 -3.14 12.67
C LEU A 115 15.76 -4.02 11.51
N GLN A 116 15.90 -3.46 10.31
CA GLN A 116 16.48 -4.17 9.17
C GLN A 116 17.94 -4.57 9.43
N ASN A 117 18.75 -3.65 9.94
CA ASN A 117 20.14 -3.94 10.29
C ASN A 117 20.25 -5.02 11.38
N GLU A 118 19.37 -5.00 12.39
CA GLU A 118 19.32 -6.02 13.44
C GLU A 118 18.89 -7.38 12.88
N TRP A 119 17.89 -7.40 12.00
CA TRP A 119 17.40 -8.62 11.34
C TRP A 119 18.47 -9.27 10.47
N GLU A 120 19.24 -8.47 9.71
CA GLU A 120 20.30 -8.96 8.83
C GLU A 120 21.47 -9.60 9.59
N GLN A 121 21.72 -9.17 10.84
CA GLN A 121 22.83 -9.68 11.64
C GLN A 121 22.54 -11.06 12.24
N ASP A 122 21.35 -11.27 12.79
CA ASP A 122 20.97 -12.52 13.47
C ASP A 122 19.45 -12.73 13.45
N PRO A 123 18.88 -13.16 12.31
CA PRO A 123 17.43 -13.21 12.14
C PRO A 123 16.78 -14.22 13.10
N GLU A 124 17.43 -15.34 13.39
CA GLU A 124 16.86 -16.41 14.24
C GLU A 124 16.71 -15.99 15.71
N ARG A 125 17.63 -15.15 16.21
CA ARG A 125 17.63 -14.71 17.61
C ARG A 125 16.55 -13.66 17.91
N TYR A 126 16.19 -12.85 16.92
CA TYR A 126 15.33 -11.68 17.12
C TYR A 126 13.99 -11.77 16.39
N VAL A 127 13.63 -12.94 15.84
CA VAL A 127 12.42 -13.13 15.03
C VAL A 127 11.18 -12.48 15.64
N GLU A 128 10.86 -12.86 16.89
CA GLU A 128 9.65 -12.40 17.56
C GLU A 128 9.71 -10.91 17.89
N ALA A 129 10.83 -10.45 18.45
CA ALA A 129 11.00 -9.05 18.85
C ALA A 129 10.94 -8.09 17.66
N ILE A 130 11.66 -8.39 16.57
CA ILE A 130 11.68 -7.56 15.35
C ILE A 130 10.32 -7.59 14.67
N SER A 131 9.70 -8.77 14.56
CA SER A 131 8.37 -8.85 13.96
C SER A 131 7.33 -8.07 14.76
N MET A 132 7.42 -8.07 16.10
CA MET A 132 6.50 -7.31 16.94
C MET A 132 6.74 -5.80 16.83
N ALA A 133 8.00 -5.37 16.76
CA ALA A 133 8.36 -3.99 16.47
C ALA A 133 7.82 -3.57 15.09
N ALA A 134 7.96 -4.42 14.08
CA ALA A 134 7.46 -4.17 12.73
C ALA A 134 5.93 -4.05 12.66
N ILE A 135 5.20 -4.91 13.38
CA ILE A 135 3.74 -4.80 13.53
C ILE A 135 3.33 -3.46 14.15
N ASN A 136 4.05 -3.02 15.18
CA ASN A 136 3.77 -1.73 15.83
C ASN A 136 4.12 -0.55 14.92
N GLY A 137 5.25 -0.58 14.21
CA GLY A 137 5.60 0.43 13.21
C GLY A 137 4.60 0.53 12.06
N ALA A 138 4.10 -0.61 11.56
CA ALA A 138 3.02 -0.63 10.58
C ALA A 138 1.73 -0.03 11.14
N ARG A 139 1.38 -0.32 12.41
CA ARG A 139 0.19 0.25 13.07
C ARG A 139 0.24 1.77 13.09
N GLU A 140 1.34 2.38 13.52
CA GLU A 140 1.47 3.84 13.58
C GLU A 140 1.26 4.51 12.23
N ILE A 141 1.80 3.92 11.17
CA ILE A 141 1.61 4.43 9.80
C ILE A 141 0.15 4.33 9.38
N VAL A 142 -0.50 3.20 9.65
CA VAL A 142 -1.91 3.01 9.29
C VAL A 142 -2.83 3.93 10.11
N GLU A 143 -2.51 4.20 11.38
CA GLU A 143 -3.22 5.20 12.21
C GLU A 143 -3.04 6.61 11.66
N MET A 144 -1.83 6.98 11.24
CA MET A 144 -1.56 8.26 10.59
C MET A 144 -2.38 8.39 9.30
N LEU A 145 -2.38 7.36 8.45
CA LEU A 145 -3.17 7.32 7.22
C LEU A 145 -4.66 7.48 7.50
N GLN A 146 -5.21 6.78 8.50
CA GLN A 146 -6.61 6.91 8.89
C GLN A 146 -7.01 8.36 9.17
N ASN A 147 -6.14 9.12 9.84
CA ASN A 147 -6.39 10.51 10.19
C ASN A 147 -6.28 11.47 8.99
N GLN A 148 -5.55 11.09 7.94
CA GLN A 148 -5.27 11.95 6.79
C GLN A 148 -6.09 11.60 5.54
N ILE A 149 -6.62 10.38 5.45
CA ILE A 149 -7.22 9.84 4.21
C ILE A 149 -8.35 10.70 3.65
N HIS A 150 -9.15 11.31 4.51
CA HIS A 150 -10.28 12.14 4.09
C HIS A 150 -9.85 13.40 3.32
N GLY A 151 -8.66 13.94 3.61
CA GLY A 151 -8.11 15.12 2.94
C GLY A 151 -7.44 14.84 1.60
N ILE A 152 -7.25 13.58 1.23
CA ILE A 152 -6.56 13.20 -0.01
C ILE A 152 -7.54 13.31 -1.18
N PRO A 153 -7.17 14.01 -2.27
CA PRO A 153 -7.97 14.03 -3.50
C PRO A 153 -8.02 12.63 -4.12
N SER A 154 -9.21 12.25 -4.60
CA SER A 154 -9.34 11.09 -5.47
C SER A 154 -8.68 11.37 -6.82
N CYS A 155 -8.25 10.29 -7.48
CA CYS A 155 -7.57 10.33 -8.77
C CYS A 155 -8.54 10.05 -9.91
#